data_AF-A0A7C3WV46-F1
#
_entry.id   AF-A0A7C3WV46-F1
#
_cell.length_a   1.000
_cell.length_b   1.000
_cell.length_c   1.000
_cell.angle_alpha   90.00
_cell.angle_beta   90.00
_cell.angle_gamma   90.00
#
_symmetry.space_group_name_H-M   'P 1'
#
loop_
_entity.id
_entity.type
_entity.pdbx_description
1 polymer ?
#
loop_
_entity_poly.entity_id
_entity_poly.type
_entity_poly.pdbx_seq_one_letter_code
_entity_poly.pdbx_strand_id
1 'polypeptide(L)'
;MRNRICLSVLLITGLFLISFQGYAQIATITKFGEKLASELIEFVIKKGGKELGEEVITKVGKETIEEISEKAVKELGESGAKTFIKELGTKTVRYGTSDLIWMVNKYGVKQTDGILKLFGSLSDDVARAGIQFARSHTDDFSKLISQYGKEFIEAEAKHPGLSAPVGKLLGKEGVSQMKNLSRDQVLTLLRNESKLTNLSPGDKSKILTGLKNSPQAILETIDKAKTKNDLIPMLAKICIAGAVAVYAIKEFSEPKPLSETTSPDGTKKTEYSSTLTSQLGEGINKAVEKIGQGLFYAVIIFSLLVGSGVGMFYFWRGLKYNNSKTHNHS
;
A
#
# COMPACT_ATOMS: atom_id res chain seq x y z
N MET A 1 -33.69 48.79 -30.54
CA MET A 1 -32.40 48.57 -31.24
C MET A 1 -31.17 48.98 -30.42
N ARG A 2 -31.12 50.20 -29.84
CA ARG A 2 -29.93 50.73 -29.15
C ARG A 2 -29.32 49.82 -28.07
N ASN A 3 -30.15 49.20 -27.23
CA ASN A 3 -29.67 48.31 -26.15
C ASN A 3 -29.09 46.99 -26.67
N ARG A 4 -29.53 46.50 -27.84
CA ARG A 4 -29.00 45.26 -28.45
C ARG A 4 -27.60 45.49 -29.05
N ILE A 5 -27.39 46.66 -29.68
CA ILE A 5 -26.08 47.04 -30.24
C ILE A 5 -25.04 47.19 -29.12
N CYS A 6 -25.40 47.82 -28.00
CA CYS A 6 -24.49 47.98 -26.86
C CYS A 6 -24.06 46.64 -26.24
N LEU A 7 -25.00 45.69 -26.10
CA LEU A 7 -24.72 44.36 -25.57
C LEU A 7 -23.78 43.56 -26.49
N SER A 8 -23.99 43.63 -27.81
CA SER A 8 -23.13 42.96 -28.79
C SER A 8 -21.70 43.50 -28.79
N VAL A 9 -21.52 44.82 -28.65
CA VAL A 9 -20.18 45.43 -28.57
C VAL A 9 -19.46 45.02 -27.27
N LEU A 10 -20.16 44.98 -26.14
CA LEU A 10 -19.58 44.51 -24.87
C LEU A 10 -19.16 43.03 -24.92
N LEU A 11 -19.95 42.17 -25.56
CA LEU A 11 -19.61 40.74 -25.72
C LEU A 11 -18.37 40.55 -26.62
N ILE A 12 -18.28 41.28 -27.73
CA ILE A 12 -17.13 41.21 -28.63
C ILE A 12 -15.87 41.71 -27.92
N THR A 13 -15.93 42.87 -27.25
CA THR A 13 -14.78 43.41 -26.51
C THR A 13 -14.36 42.50 -25.35
N GLY A 14 -15.31 41.88 -24.65
CA GLY A 14 -15.03 40.87 -23.62
C GLY A 14 -14.30 39.65 -24.18
N LEU A 15 -14.72 39.14 -25.34
CA LEU A 15 -14.06 38.03 -26.04
C LEU A 15 -12.63 38.38 -26.47
N PHE A 16 -12.41 39.61 -26.95
CA PHE A 16 -11.07 40.09 -27.31
C PHE A 16 -10.15 40.23 -26.09
N LEU A 17 -10.66 40.73 -24.96
CA LEU A 17 -9.85 40.88 -23.73
C LEU A 17 -9.42 39.52 -23.15
N ILE A 18 -10.30 38.52 -23.17
CA ILE A 18 -9.96 37.15 -22.76
C ILE A 18 -8.89 36.57 -23.70
N SER A 19 -8.99 36.83 -25.00
CA SER A 19 -8.01 36.37 -26.00
C SER A 19 -6.63 37.02 -25.77
N PHE A 20 -6.57 38.33 -25.49
CA PHE A 20 -5.32 39.05 -25.25
C PHE A 20 -4.58 38.59 -23.98
N GLN A 21 -5.31 38.30 -22.89
CA GLN A 21 -4.70 37.75 -21.68
C GLN A 21 -4.10 36.35 -21.92
N GLY A 22 -4.70 35.54 -22.80
CA GLY A 22 -4.16 34.25 -23.20
C GLY A 22 -2.80 34.34 -23.91
N TYR A 23 -2.63 35.27 -24.87
CA TYR A 23 -1.39 35.40 -25.62
C TYR A 23 -0.19 35.83 -24.76
N ALA A 24 -0.39 36.76 -23.82
CA ALA A 24 0.68 37.20 -22.91
C ALA A 24 1.15 36.07 -21.98
N GLN A 25 0.22 35.20 -21.54
CA GLN A 25 0.56 34.03 -20.73
C GLN A 25 1.36 33.00 -21.54
N ILE A 26 0.98 32.75 -22.80
CA ILE A 26 1.69 31.80 -23.67
C ILE A 26 3.14 32.24 -23.90
N ALA A 27 3.39 33.51 -24.23
CA ALA A 27 4.75 34.00 -24.45
C ALA A 27 5.65 33.98 -23.19
N THR A 28 5.04 34.07 -22.00
CA THR A 28 5.76 33.96 -20.73
C THR A 28 6.10 32.49 -20.43
N ILE A 29 5.17 31.58 -20.71
CA ILE A 29 5.35 30.13 -20.53
C ILE A 29 6.45 29.60 -21.46
N THR A 30 6.49 30.01 -22.74
CA THR A 30 7.50 29.55 -23.70
C THR A 30 8.91 30.01 -23.29
N LYS A 31 9.11 31.29 -22.98
CA LYS A 31 10.42 31.82 -22.51
C LYS A 31 10.90 31.13 -21.23
N PHE A 32 10.00 30.86 -20.29
CA PHE A 32 10.37 30.15 -19.07
C PHE A 32 10.63 28.66 -19.34
N GLY A 33 9.90 28.04 -20.27
CA GLY A 33 10.14 26.70 -20.77
C GLY A 33 11.53 26.53 -21.38
N GLU A 34 11.94 27.44 -22.29
CA GLU A 34 13.29 27.46 -22.89
C GLU A 34 14.40 27.59 -21.83
N LYS A 35 14.18 28.43 -20.82
CA LYS A 35 15.11 28.60 -19.70
C LYS A 35 15.23 27.31 -18.89
N LEU A 36 14.11 26.68 -18.54
CA LEU A 36 14.11 25.41 -17.80
C LEU A 36 14.74 24.27 -18.61
N ALA A 37 14.50 24.22 -19.91
CA ALA A 37 15.10 23.24 -20.81
C ALA A 37 16.63 23.38 -20.81
N SER A 38 17.13 24.61 -20.88
CA SER A 38 18.56 24.91 -20.78
C SER A 38 19.13 24.51 -19.40
N GLU A 39 18.42 24.85 -18.31
CA GLU A 39 18.80 24.46 -16.95
C GLU A 39 18.86 22.91 -16.79
N LEU A 40 17.94 22.17 -17.42
CA LEU A 40 17.96 20.70 -17.40
C LEU A 40 19.21 20.15 -18.09
N ILE A 41 19.48 20.62 -19.29
CA ILE A 41 20.63 20.19 -20.10
C ILE A 41 21.92 20.47 -19.34
N GLU A 42 22.09 21.70 -18.83
CA GLU A 42 23.25 22.07 -18.02
C GLU A 42 23.39 21.22 -16.76
N PHE A 43 22.27 20.93 -16.08
CA PHE A 43 22.27 20.10 -14.89
C PHE A 43 22.73 18.67 -15.20
N VAL A 44 22.24 18.07 -16.28
CA VAL A 44 22.65 16.72 -16.69
C VAL A 44 24.12 16.71 -17.14
N ILE A 45 24.58 17.71 -17.90
CA ILE A 45 26.01 17.85 -18.25
C ILE A 45 26.87 17.93 -16.98
N LYS A 46 26.47 18.75 -16.01
CA LYS A 46 27.24 18.98 -14.78
C LYS A 46 27.27 17.75 -13.85
N LYS A 47 26.20 16.95 -13.81
CA LYS A 47 26.08 15.80 -12.90
C LYS A 47 26.41 14.46 -13.53
N GLY A 48 26.07 14.28 -14.80
CA GLY A 48 26.29 13.07 -15.58
C GLY A 48 27.51 13.12 -16.51
N GLY A 49 28.10 14.29 -16.71
CA GLY A 49 29.20 14.49 -17.65
C GLY A 49 28.73 14.91 -19.04
N LYS A 50 29.68 15.35 -19.87
CA LYS A 50 29.40 15.90 -21.21
C LYS A 50 28.74 14.86 -22.12
N GLU A 51 29.16 13.60 -22.05
CA GLU A 51 28.61 12.51 -22.86
C GLU A 51 27.11 12.29 -22.61
N LEU A 52 26.67 12.25 -21.34
CA LEU A 52 25.24 12.11 -21.02
C LEU A 52 24.43 13.34 -21.43
N GLY A 53 25.01 14.54 -21.33
CA GLY A 53 24.35 15.76 -21.81
C GLY A 53 24.17 15.78 -23.32
N GLU A 54 25.22 15.40 -24.06
CA GLU A 54 25.15 15.25 -25.52
C GLU A 54 24.16 14.13 -25.91
N GLU A 55 24.10 13.03 -25.17
CA GLU A 55 23.11 11.97 -25.36
C GLU A 55 21.67 12.48 -25.17
N VAL A 56 21.42 13.28 -24.13
CA VAL A 56 20.11 13.90 -23.89
C VAL A 56 19.71 14.76 -25.09
N ILE A 57 20.59 15.66 -25.54
CA ILE A 57 20.30 16.55 -26.67
C ILE A 57 20.06 15.74 -27.96
N THR A 58 20.92 14.76 -28.24
CA THR A 58 20.89 14.00 -29.50
C THR A 58 19.76 12.97 -29.57
N LYS A 59 19.49 12.23 -28.49
CA LYS A 59 18.46 11.18 -28.48
C LYS A 59 17.05 11.71 -28.24
N VAL A 60 16.91 12.76 -27.46
CA VAL A 60 15.60 13.31 -27.09
C VAL A 60 15.23 14.49 -27.98
N GLY A 61 16.22 15.24 -28.45
CA GLY A 61 15.99 16.52 -29.14
C GLY A 61 15.79 17.64 -28.12
N LYS A 62 16.29 18.83 -28.47
CA LYS A 62 16.12 20.04 -27.66
C LYS A 62 14.63 20.43 -27.57
N GLU A 63 13.92 20.26 -28.69
CA GLU A 63 12.51 20.58 -28.85
C GLU A 63 11.64 19.77 -27.89
N THR A 64 11.92 18.47 -27.72
CA THR A 64 11.17 17.62 -26.77
C THR A 64 11.37 18.07 -25.32
N ILE A 65 12.58 18.52 -24.97
CA ILE A 65 12.88 19.02 -23.63
C ILE A 65 12.19 20.36 -23.37
N GLU A 66 12.19 21.24 -24.37
CA GLU A 66 11.43 22.50 -24.34
C GLU A 66 9.94 22.22 -24.17
N GLU A 67 9.36 21.29 -24.95
CA GLU A 67 7.95 20.91 -24.84
C GLU A 67 7.61 20.35 -23.45
N ILE A 68 8.46 19.49 -22.88
CA ILE A 68 8.28 18.96 -21.52
C ILE A 68 8.35 20.09 -20.49
N SER A 69 9.26 21.04 -20.67
CA SER A 69 9.42 22.18 -19.78
C SER A 69 8.20 23.10 -19.82
N GLU A 70 7.68 23.40 -21.02
CA GLU A 70 6.45 24.17 -21.19
C GLU A 70 5.23 23.46 -20.57
N LYS A 71 5.08 22.15 -20.81
CA LYS A 71 4.03 21.34 -20.17
C LYS A 71 4.14 21.38 -18.66
N ALA A 72 5.37 21.31 -18.12
CA ALA A 72 5.58 21.38 -16.68
C ALA A 72 5.15 22.72 -16.10
N VAL A 73 5.46 23.83 -16.77
CA VAL A 73 5.04 25.18 -16.35
C VAL A 73 3.52 25.30 -16.38
N LYS A 74 2.89 24.77 -17.44
CA LYS A 74 1.44 24.80 -17.60
C LYS A 74 0.72 23.96 -16.54
N GLU A 75 1.23 22.78 -16.20
CA GLU A 75 0.57 21.84 -15.29
C GLU A 75 0.90 22.07 -13.80
N LEU A 76 2.11 22.53 -13.49
CA LEU A 76 2.64 22.63 -12.12
C LEU A 76 2.94 24.08 -11.68
N GLY A 77 2.84 25.06 -12.58
CA GLY A 77 3.31 26.42 -12.37
C GLY A 77 4.84 26.51 -12.38
N GLU A 78 5.39 27.73 -12.37
CA GLU A 78 6.84 27.97 -12.51
C GLU A 78 7.67 27.28 -11.41
N SER A 79 7.26 27.38 -10.15
CA SER A 79 7.98 26.78 -9.01
C SER A 79 7.91 25.25 -9.03
N GLY A 80 6.74 24.69 -9.38
CA GLY A 80 6.55 23.25 -9.52
C GLY A 80 7.34 22.70 -10.69
N ALA A 81 7.32 23.38 -11.84
CA ALA A 81 8.09 23.03 -13.03
C ALA A 81 9.59 23.01 -12.74
N LYS A 82 10.12 24.02 -12.04
CA LYS A 82 11.53 24.05 -11.66
C LYS A 82 11.94 22.86 -10.79
N THR A 83 11.09 22.50 -9.82
CA THR A 83 11.33 21.34 -8.95
C THR A 83 11.27 20.04 -9.75
N PHE A 84 10.25 19.88 -10.59
CA PHE A 84 10.06 18.73 -11.46
C PHE A 84 11.24 18.54 -12.42
N ILE A 85 11.67 19.59 -13.12
CA ILE A 85 12.80 19.53 -14.06
C ILE A 85 14.10 19.16 -13.35
N LYS A 86 14.35 19.71 -12.15
CA LYS A 86 15.52 19.33 -11.35
C LYS A 86 15.47 17.86 -10.90
N GLU A 87 14.31 17.38 -10.47
CA GLU A 87 14.12 15.96 -10.11
C GLU A 87 14.29 15.07 -11.34
N LEU A 88 13.69 15.43 -12.47
CA LEU A 88 13.82 14.74 -13.75
C LEU A 88 15.29 14.63 -14.15
N GLY A 89 16.05 15.73 -14.14
CA GLY A 89 17.48 15.71 -14.45
C GLY A 89 18.30 14.83 -13.51
N THR A 90 17.99 14.88 -12.21
CA THR A 90 18.66 14.02 -11.21
C THR A 90 18.37 12.55 -11.45
N LYS A 91 17.12 12.20 -11.79
CA LYS A 91 16.71 10.82 -12.06
C LYS A 91 17.17 10.35 -13.44
N THR A 92 17.29 11.23 -14.42
CA THR A 92 17.81 10.93 -15.77
C THR A 92 19.22 10.37 -15.70
N VAL A 93 20.09 10.96 -14.88
CA VAL A 93 21.45 10.46 -14.66
C VAL A 93 21.46 9.05 -14.05
N ARG A 94 20.45 8.71 -13.23
CA ARG A 94 20.39 7.43 -12.52
C ARG A 94 19.72 6.31 -13.31
N TYR A 95 18.66 6.64 -14.04
CA TYR A 95 17.74 5.67 -14.65
C TYR A 95 17.75 5.70 -16.18
N GLY A 96 18.38 6.71 -16.79
CA GLY A 96 18.45 6.86 -18.24
C GLY A 96 17.41 7.85 -18.78
N THR A 97 17.83 8.66 -19.75
CA THR A 97 17.00 9.73 -20.31
C THR A 97 15.77 9.19 -21.05
N SER A 98 15.96 8.15 -21.86
CA SER A 98 14.90 7.63 -22.73
C SER A 98 13.69 7.13 -21.96
N ASP A 99 13.92 6.53 -20.78
CA ASP A 99 12.86 5.98 -19.94
C ASP A 99 12.01 7.07 -19.29
N LEU A 100 12.65 8.11 -18.74
CA LEU A 100 11.93 9.18 -18.06
C LEU A 100 11.16 10.07 -19.04
N ILE A 101 11.74 10.37 -20.20
CA ILE A 101 11.05 11.12 -21.25
C ILE A 101 9.83 10.34 -21.76
N TRP A 102 9.99 9.04 -21.96
CA TRP A 102 8.87 8.17 -22.31
C TRP A 102 7.76 8.22 -21.23
N MET A 103 8.11 8.20 -19.95
CA MET A 103 7.13 8.32 -18.86
C MET A 103 6.39 9.67 -18.92
N VAL A 104 7.10 10.78 -19.10
CA VAL A 104 6.48 12.11 -19.20
C VAL A 104 5.49 12.17 -20.37
N ASN A 105 5.87 11.62 -21.53
CA ASN A 105 5.00 11.59 -22.70
C ASN A 105 3.78 10.67 -22.53
N LYS A 106 3.94 9.54 -21.84
CA LYS A 106 2.86 8.57 -21.62
C LYS A 106 1.87 9.00 -20.53
N TYR A 107 2.37 9.51 -19.40
CA TYR A 107 1.58 9.79 -18.20
C TYR A 107 1.29 11.28 -17.98
N GLY A 108 1.97 12.17 -18.70
CA GLY A 108 1.93 13.61 -18.45
C GLY A 108 2.84 14.04 -17.30
N VAL A 109 3.04 15.35 -17.15
CA VAL A 109 4.01 15.88 -16.18
C VAL A 109 3.54 15.66 -14.75
N LYS A 110 2.28 15.99 -14.44
CA LYS A 110 1.76 15.86 -13.07
C LYS A 110 1.80 14.44 -12.52
N GLN A 111 1.44 13.45 -13.34
CA GLN A 111 1.49 12.05 -12.91
C GLN A 111 2.93 11.54 -12.81
N THR A 112 3.79 11.93 -13.75
CA THR A 112 5.21 11.56 -13.71
C THR A 112 5.89 12.14 -12.48
N ASP A 113 5.61 13.39 -12.09
CA ASP A 113 6.09 13.99 -10.84
C ASP A 113 5.74 13.12 -9.61
N GLY A 114 4.48 12.68 -9.51
CA GLY A 114 4.04 11.77 -8.45
C GLY A 114 4.80 10.43 -8.44
N ILE A 115 5.03 9.84 -9.62
CA ILE A 115 5.77 8.58 -9.74
C ILE A 115 7.26 8.77 -9.42
N LEU A 116 7.89 9.86 -9.88
CA LEU A 116 9.30 10.16 -9.60
C LEU A 116 9.54 10.35 -8.10
N LYS A 117 8.61 10.99 -7.38
CA LYS A 117 8.65 11.11 -5.92
C LYS A 117 8.57 9.75 -5.22
N LEU A 118 7.73 8.85 -5.71
CA LEU A 118 7.68 7.47 -5.21
C LEU A 118 9.02 6.76 -5.44
N PHE A 119 9.61 6.87 -6.63
CA PHE A 119 10.95 6.35 -6.93
C PHE A 119 12.05 7.02 -6.11
N GLY A 120 11.85 8.26 -5.63
CA GLY A 120 12.73 8.94 -4.67
C GLY A 120 12.89 8.21 -3.34
N SER A 121 11.87 7.44 -2.94
CA SER A 121 11.85 6.70 -1.66
C SER A 121 12.31 5.24 -1.75
N LEU A 122 12.60 4.76 -2.97
CA LEU A 122 12.97 3.37 -3.25
C LEU A 122 14.48 3.25 -3.47
N SER A 123 15.03 2.04 -3.32
CA SER A 123 16.40 1.77 -3.79
C SER A 123 16.47 1.88 -5.31
N ASP A 124 17.66 2.20 -5.84
CA ASP A 124 17.82 2.43 -7.29
C ASP A 124 17.48 1.18 -8.12
N ASP A 125 17.76 -0.03 -7.62
CA ASP A 125 17.40 -1.29 -8.28
C ASP A 125 15.87 -1.49 -8.35
N VAL A 126 15.16 -1.19 -7.26
CA VAL A 126 13.69 -1.30 -7.20
C VAL A 126 13.03 -0.23 -8.09
N ALA A 127 13.57 0.99 -8.10
CA ALA A 127 13.10 2.05 -8.99
C ALA A 127 13.28 1.67 -10.47
N ARG A 128 14.45 1.13 -10.86
CA ARG A 128 14.69 0.65 -12.24
C ARG A 128 13.74 -0.47 -12.64
N ALA A 129 13.52 -1.44 -11.76
CA ALA A 129 12.54 -2.50 -12.01
C ALA A 129 11.11 -1.93 -12.17
N GLY A 130 10.75 -0.93 -11.37
CA GLY A 130 9.48 -0.20 -11.51
C GLY A 130 9.33 0.51 -12.85
N ILE A 131 10.40 1.17 -13.33
CA ILE A 131 10.44 1.83 -14.65
C ILE A 131 10.29 0.80 -15.78
N GLN A 132 11.02 -0.31 -15.69
CA GLN A 132 10.92 -1.40 -16.67
C GLN A 132 9.50 -2.00 -16.71
N PHE A 133 8.89 -2.21 -15.54
CA PHE A 133 7.51 -2.67 -15.46
C PHE A 133 6.53 -1.66 -16.08
N ALA A 134 6.72 -0.37 -15.82
CA ALA A 134 5.91 0.69 -16.41
C ALA A 134 5.90 0.61 -17.94
N ARG A 135 7.06 0.34 -18.56
CA ARG A 135 7.16 0.17 -20.03
C ARG A 135 6.42 -1.06 -20.53
N SER A 136 6.48 -2.16 -19.79
CA SER A 136 5.82 -3.41 -20.19
C SER A 136 4.30 -3.39 -19.99
N HIS A 137 3.77 -2.57 -19.07
CA HIS A 137 2.36 -2.54 -18.68
C HIS A 137 1.80 -1.11 -18.70
N THR A 138 1.87 -0.47 -19.86
CA THR A 138 1.71 0.98 -20.01
C THR A 138 0.37 1.54 -19.56
N ASP A 139 -0.70 0.76 -19.62
CA ASP A 139 -2.06 1.26 -19.41
C ASP A 139 -2.55 1.04 -17.96
N ASP A 140 -2.06 -0.02 -17.31
CA ASP A 140 -2.46 -0.36 -15.94
C ASP A 140 -1.50 0.18 -14.88
N PHE A 141 -0.25 0.51 -15.23
CA PHE A 141 0.77 0.90 -14.26
C PHE A 141 0.34 2.06 -13.36
N SER A 142 -0.18 3.13 -13.95
CA SER A 142 -0.63 4.31 -13.20
C SER A 142 -1.76 3.99 -12.21
N LYS A 143 -2.70 3.15 -12.64
CA LYS A 143 -3.82 2.67 -11.80
C LYS A 143 -3.31 1.80 -10.66
N LEU A 144 -2.41 0.87 -10.95
CA LEU A 144 -1.81 -0.04 -9.96
C LEU A 144 -1.00 0.73 -8.92
N ILE A 145 -0.18 1.71 -9.34
CA ILE A 145 0.54 2.60 -8.42
C ILE A 145 -0.43 3.42 -7.58
N SER A 146 -1.46 4.01 -8.19
CA SER A 146 -2.45 4.80 -7.45
C SER A 146 -3.20 3.97 -6.41
N GLN A 147 -3.45 2.69 -6.71
CA GLN A 147 -4.20 1.79 -5.84
C GLN A 147 -3.33 1.22 -4.71
N TYR A 148 -2.10 0.82 -5.01
CA TYR A 148 -1.27 0.03 -4.11
C TYR A 148 -0.05 0.79 -3.57
N GLY A 149 0.37 1.86 -4.22
CA GLY A 149 1.49 2.71 -3.79
C GLY A 149 2.87 2.10 -4.06
N LYS A 150 3.84 2.46 -3.22
CA LYS A 150 5.24 2.01 -3.35
C LYS A 150 5.40 0.50 -3.14
N GLU A 151 4.53 -0.09 -2.32
CA GLU A 151 4.55 -1.52 -1.99
C GLU A 151 4.36 -2.38 -3.25
N PHE A 152 3.62 -1.86 -4.23
CA PHE A 152 3.48 -2.52 -5.53
C PHE A 152 4.78 -2.55 -6.31
N ILE A 153 5.53 -1.44 -6.35
CA ILE A 153 6.81 -1.39 -7.05
C ILE A 153 7.83 -2.31 -6.37
N GLU A 154 7.86 -2.33 -5.04
CA GLU A 154 8.71 -3.24 -4.26
C GLU A 154 8.36 -4.71 -4.52
N ALA A 155 7.06 -5.05 -4.52
CA ALA A 155 6.59 -6.39 -4.81
C ALA A 155 6.91 -6.81 -6.24
N GLU A 156 6.78 -5.89 -7.20
CA GLU A 156 6.99 -6.14 -8.62
C GLU A 156 8.46 -6.28 -8.96
N ALA A 157 9.33 -5.49 -8.32
CA ALA A 157 10.78 -5.66 -8.41
C ALA A 157 11.22 -7.04 -7.89
N LYS A 158 10.60 -7.52 -6.81
CA LYS A 158 10.91 -8.84 -6.24
C LYS A 158 10.31 -9.99 -7.07
N HIS A 159 9.09 -9.82 -7.57
CA HIS A 159 8.31 -10.84 -8.25
C HIS A 159 7.68 -10.31 -9.55
N PRO A 160 8.48 -10.12 -10.62
CA PRO A 160 7.98 -9.57 -11.88
C PRO A 160 6.81 -10.38 -12.46
N GLY A 161 5.73 -9.68 -12.79
CA GLY A 161 4.46 -10.15 -13.34
C GLY A 161 3.44 -10.64 -12.32
N LEU A 162 3.76 -10.69 -11.03
CA LEU A 162 2.93 -11.36 -10.02
C LEU A 162 2.17 -10.41 -9.08
N SER A 163 2.56 -9.13 -9.00
CA SER A 163 2.02 -8.21 -8.00
C SER A 163 0.58 -7.78 -8.30
N ALA A 164 0.26 -7.56 -9.58
CA ALA A 164 -1.09 -7.17 -9.99
C ALA A 164 -2.13 -8.29 -9.73
N PRO A 165 -1.89 -9.56 -10.10
CA PRO A 165 -2.77 -10.67 -9.72
C PRO A 165 -2.98 -10.80 -8.20
N VAL A 166 -1.90 -10.70 -7.40
CA VAL A 166 -2.01 -10.77 -5.94
C VAL A 166 -2.81 -9.59 -5.39
N GLY A 167 -2.59 -8.38 -5.91
CA GLY A 167 -3.35 -7.19 -5.54
C GLY A 167 -4.84 -7.32 -5.84
N LYS A 168 -5.21 -7.93 -6.97
CA LYS A 168 -6.62 -8.21 -7.31
C LYS A 168 -7.25 -9.21 -6.33
N LEU A 169 -6.47 -10.22 -5.92
CA LEU A 169 -6.93 -11.30 -5.05
C LEU A 169 -7.07 -10.88 -3.59
N LEU A 170 -6.00 -10.29 -3.05
CA LEU A 170 -5.82 -10.03 -1.61
C LEU A 170 -5.81 -8.55 -1.24
N GLY A 171 -5.90 -7.64 -2.21
CA GLY A 171 -5.86 -6.20 -1.94
C GLY A 171 -4.46 -5.67 -1.66
N LYS A 172 -4.40 -4.46 -1.10
CA LYS A 172 -3.14 -3.73 -0.86
C LYS A 172 -2.25 -4.42 0.16
N GLU A 173 -2.84 -5.01 1.18
CA GLU A 173 -2.15 -5.75 2.22
C GLU A 173 -1.46 -7.00 1.63
N GLY A 174 -2.11 -7.66 0.65
CA GLY A 174 -1.54 -8.80 -0.07
C GLY A 174 -0.26 -8.43 -0.81
N VAL A 175 -0.30 -7.34 -1.58
CA VAL A 175 0.88 -6.79 -2.27
C VAL A 175 1.99 -6.48 -1.27
N SER A 176 1.66 -5.86 -0.13
CA SER A 176 2.64 -5.54 0.92
C SER A 176 3.30 -6.79 1.53
N GLN A 177 2.60 -7.92 1.62
CA GLN A 177 3.18 -9.16 2.14
C GLN A 177 4.10 -9.88 1.14
N MET A 178 3.98 -9.61 -0.17
CA MET A 178 4.80 -10.30 -1.19
C MET A 178 6.31 -10.12 -0.99
N LYS A 179 6.73 -9.00 -0.41
CA LYS A 179 8.14 -8.74 -0.10
C LYS A 179 8.73 -9.75 0.89
N ASN A 180 7.90 -10.44 1.67
CA ASN A 180 8.32 -11.47 2.62
C ASN A 180 8.17 -12.90 2.06
N LEU A 181 7.58 -13.06 0.86
CA LEU A 181 7.35 -14.36 0.24
C LEU A 181 8.44 -14.69 -0.78
N SER A 182 8.73 -15.98 -0.95
CA SER A 182 9.49 -16.48 -2.11
C SER A 182 8.63 -16.49 -3.37
N ARG A 183 9.25 -16.60 -4.55
CA ARG A 183 8.52 -16.65 -5.83
C ARG A 183 7.58 -17.85 -5.88
N ASP A 184 8.03 -19.02 -5.45
CA ASP A 184 7.23 -20.24 -5.42
C ASP A 184 6.03 -20.13 -4.47
N GLN A 185 6.21 -19.42 -3.36
CA GLN A 185 5.13 -19.15 -2.41
C GLN A 185 4.05 -18.25 -3.03
N VAL A 186 4.45 -17.20 -3.76
CA VAL A 186 3.52 -16.35 -4.51
C VAL A 186 2.81 -17.13 -5.62
N LEU A 187 3.54 -17.98 -6.36
CA LEU A 187 2.94 -18.83 -7.39
C LEU A 187 1.96 -19.85 -6.82
N THR A 188 2.26 -20.42 -5.65
CA THR A 188 1.34 -21.33 -4.93
C THR A 188 0.07 -20.60 -4.53
N LEU A 189 0.19 -19.36 -4.04
CA LEU A 189 -0.96 -18.51 -3.73
C LEU A 189 -1.83 -18.28 -4.96
N LEU A 190 -1.23 -17.91 -6.10
CA LEU A 190 -1.94 -17.63 -7.35
C LEU A 190 -2.53 -18.89 -8.00
N ARG A 191 -1.87 -20.04 -7.90
CA ARG A 191 -2.42 -21.34 -8.36
C ARG A 191 -3.74 -21.68 -7.66
N ASN A 192 -3.91 -21.17 -6.45
CA ASN A 192 -5.09 -21.37 -5.62
C ASN A 192 -6.07 -20.17 -5.67
N GLU A 193 -6.01 -19.34 -6.72
CA GLU A 193 -6.86 -18.13 -6.88
C GLU A 193 -8.35 -18.43 -6.70
N SER A 194 -8.86 -19.52 -7.25
CA SER A 194 -10.28 -19.89 -7.17
C SER A 194 -10.77 -20.09 -5.73
N LYS A 195 -9.90 -20.55 -4.82
CA LYS A 195 -10.19 -20.75 -3.39
C LYS A 195 -10.17 -19.43 -2.62
N LEU A 196 -9.38 -18.47 -3.10
CA LEU A 196 -9.10 -17.18 -2.46
C LEU A 196 -10.01 -16.05 -2.97
N THR A 197 -10.59 -16.24 -4.15
CA THR A 197 -11.55 -15.31 -4.74
C THR A 197 -12.85 -15.32 -3.91
N ASN A 198 -13.46 -14.14 -3.74
CA ASN A 198 -14.69 -13.95 -2.97
C ASN A 198 -14.62 -14.36 -1.49
N LEU A 199 -13.43 -14.44 -0.89
CA LEU A 199 -13.31 -14.55 0.57
C LEU A 199 -13.90 -13.31 1.26
N SER A 200 -14.49 -13.51 2.44
CA SER A 200 -14.91 -12.39 3.27
C SER A 200 -13.68 -11.55 3.67
N PRO A 201 -13.83 -10.23 3.92
CA PRO A 201 -12.72 -9.41 4.39
C PRO A 201 -12.03 -9.97 5.65
N GLY A 202 -12.80 -10.59 6.55
CA GLY A 202 -12.27 -11.25 7.75
C GLY A 202 -11.38 -12.45 7.43
N ASP A 203 -11.78 -13.29 6.48
CA ASP A 203 -10.97 -14.45 6.08
C ASP A 203 -9.72 -14.03 5.30
N LYS A 204 -9.81 -12.99 4.45
CA LYS A 204 -8.62 -12.39 3.82
C LYS A 204 -7.63 -11.90 4.87
N SER A 205 -8.11 -11.20 5.90
CA SER A 205 -7.26 -10.71 7.00
C SER A 205 -6.57 -11.85 7.76
N LYS A 206 -7.27 -12.97 8.02
CA LYS A 206 -6.66 -14.16 8.64
C LYS A 206 -5.56 -14.75 7.77
N ILE A 207 -5.78 -14.86 6.46
CA ILE A 207 -4.76 -15.34 5.52
C ILE A 207 -3.55 -14.41 5.52
N LEU A 208 -3.76 -13.09 5.44
CA LEU A 208 -2.69 -12.10 5.44
C LEU A 208 -1.88 -12.12 6.74
N THR A 209 -2.56 -12.24 7.89
CA THR A 209 -1.92 -12.37 9.20
C THR A 209 -1.11 -13.67 9.28
N GLY A 210 -1.69 -14.77 8.79
CA GLY A 210 -1.02 -16.04 8.71
C GLY A 210 0.21 -16.01 7.79
N LEU A 211 0.10 -15.40 6.60
CA LEU A 211 1.21 -15.24 5.65
C LEU A 211 2.34 -14.42 6.26
N LYS A 212 2.03 -13.43 7.09
CA LYS A 212 3.04 -12.64 7.82
C LYS A 212 3.78 -13.47 8.87
N ASN A 213 3.08 -14.35 9.58
CA ASN A 213 3.64 -15.07 10.72
C ASN A 213 4.26 -16.42 10.34
N SER A 214 3.65 -17.14 9.39
CA SER A 214 4.03 -18.50 8.99
C SER A 214 3.61 -18.76 7.53
N PRO A 215 4.29 -18.14 6.55
CA PRO A 215 3.95 -18.26 5.13
C PRO A 215 3.78 -19.70 4.67
N GLN A 216 4.72 -20.57 5.03
CA GLN A 216 4.74 -21.97 4.60
C GLN A 216 3.51 -22.75 5.08
N ALA A 217 3.17 -22.65 6.37
CA ALA A 217 2.04 -23.37 6.95
C ALA A 217 0.69 -22.93 6.33
N ILE A 218 0.54 -21.63 6.06
CA ILE A 218 -0.67 -21.10 5.42
C ILE A 218 -0.77 -21.54 3.97
N LEU A 219 0.32 -21.51 3.22
CA LEU A 219 0.32 -21.93 1.82
C LEU A 219 0.06 -23.44 1.68
N GLU A 220 0.65 -24.28 2.53
CA GLU A 220 0.33 -25.71 2.59
C GLU A 220 -1.15 -25.96 2.90
N THR A 221 -1.74 -25.11 3.73
CA THR A 221 -3.17 -25.21 4.07
C THR A 221 -4.06 -24.82 2.91
N ILE A 222 -3.70 -23.74 2.21
CA ILE A 222 -4.38 -23.31 0.98
C ILE A 222 -4.30 -24.41 -0.10
N ASP A 223 -3.13 -25.05 -0.22
CA ASP A 223 -2.90 -26.11 -1.20
C ASP A 223 -3.72 -27.38 -0.88
N LYS A 224 -3.71 -27.81 0.39
CA LYS A 224 -4.48 -28.98 0.89
C LYS A 224 -6.00 -28.79 0.86
N ALA A 225 -6.49 -27.57 1.03
CA ALA A 225 -7.93 -27.29 0.99
C ALA A 225 -8.49 -27.62 -0.40
N LYS A 226 -9.49 -28.50 -0.52
CA LYS A 226 -10.07 -28.82 -1.84
C LYS A 226 -10.96 -27.69 -2.34
N THR A 227 -11.69 -27.07 -1.42
CA THR A 227 -12.63 -25.99 -1.70
C THR A 227 -12.41 -24.80 -0.77
N LYS A 228 -13.04 -23.67 -1.09
CA LYS A 228 -13.11 -22.49 -0.20
C LYS A 228 -13.71 -22.84 1.17
N ASN A 229 -14.70 -23.73 1.21
CA ASN A 229 -15.38 -24.11 2.45
C ASN A 229 -14.48 -24.96 3.36
N ASP A 230 -13.52 -25.69 2.79
CA ASP A 230 -12.52 -26.44 3.55
C ASP A 230 -11.42 -25.51 4.10
N LEU A 231 -11.12 -24.44 3.38
CA LEU A 231 -10.05 -23.51 3.75
C LEU A 231 -10.34 -22.77 5.06
N ILE A 232 -11.57 -22.28 5.25
CA ILE A 232 -11.97 -21.48 6.42
C ILE A 232 -11.72 -22.23 7.75
N PRO A 233 -12.21 -23.46 7.96
CA PRO A 233 -11.97 -24.19 9.21
C PRO A 233 -10.50 -24.58 9.38
N MET A 234 -9.75 -24.84 8.30
CA MET A 234 -8.31 -25.13 8.40
C MET A 234 -7.51 -23.90 8.83
N LEU A 235 -7.82 -22.71 8.30
CA LEU A 235 -7.20 -21.45 8.72
C LEU A 235 -7.47 -21.15 10.20
N ALA A 236 -8.69 -21.41 10.68
CA ALA A 236 -9.04 -21.21 12.08
C ALA A 236 -8.15 -22.04 13.03
N LYS A 237 -7.86 -23.30 12.67
CA LYS A 237 -6.96 -24.17 13.46
C LYS A 237 -5.55 -23.62 13.56
N ILE A 238 -5.02 -23.06 12.46
CA ILE A 238 -3.66 -22.48 12.43
C ILE A 238 -3.58 -21.20 13.22
N CYS A 239 -4.58 -20.33 13.11
CA CYS A 239 -4.61 -19.09 13.90
C CYS A 239 -4.61 -19.39 15.41
N ILE A 240 -5.36 -20.40 15.86
CA ILE A 240 -5.38 -20.83 17.26
C ILE A 240 -4.00 -21.38 17.66
N ALA A 241 -3.42 -22.29 16.86
CA ALA A 241 -2.11 -22.86 17.16
C ALA A 241 -1.00 -21.80 17.22
N GLY A 242 -1.01 -20.83 16.31
CA GLY A 242 -0.05 -19.72 16.30
C GLY A 242 -0.21 -18.78 17.49
N ALA A 243 -1.44 -18.44 17.88
CA ALA A 243 -1.69 -17.61 19.05
C ALA A 243 -1.22 -18.28 20.35
N VAL A 244 -1.46 -19.60 20.48
CA VAL A 244 -0.98 -20.42 21.60
C VAL A 244 0.54 -20.43 21.64
N ALA A 245 1.21 -20.65 20.49
CA ALA A 245 2.67 -20.67 20.42
C ALA A 245 3.29 -19.32 20.79
N VAL A 246 2.74 -18.20 20.28
CA VAL A 246 3.22 -16.84 20.64
C VAL A 246 3.01 -16.55 22.12
N TYR A 247 1.87 -16.95 22.69
CA TYR A 247 1.59 -16.79 24.12
C TYR A 247 2.57 -17.60 24.97
N ALA A 248 2.80 -18.87 24.61
CA ALA A 248 3.78 -19.72 25.28
C ALA A 248 5.20 -19.15 25.18
N ILE A 249 5.62 -18.68 24.00
CA ILE A 249 6.93 -18.04 23.86
C ILE A 249 7.02 -16.79 24.73
N LYS A 250 5.99 -15.94 24.78
CA LYS A 250 6.03 -14.71 25.59
C LYS A 250 6.08 -15.01 27.10
N GLU A 251 5.27 -15.96 27.59
CA GLU A 251 5.21 -16.29 29.02
C GLU A 251 6.46 -17.05 29.51
N PHE A 252 7.23 -17.67 28.59
CA PHE A 252 8.43 -18.45 28.91
C PHE A 252 9.75 -17.83 28.41
N SER A 253 9.72 -16.75 27.61
CA SER A 253 10.92 -16.00 27.21
C SER A 253 11.40 -15.03 28.29
N GLU A 254 10.63 -14.82 29.36
CA GLU A 254 11.15 -14.23 30.58
C GLU A 254 11.79 -15.36 31.40
N PRO A 255 13.13 -15.49 31.39
CA PRO A 255 13.79 -16.59 32.06
C PRO A 255 13.57 -16.43 33.57
N LYS A 256 12.67 -17.24 34.13
CA LYS A 256 12.52 -17.31 35.59
C LYS A 256 13.76 -18.00 36.15
N PRO A 257 14.51 -17.34 37.06
CA PRO A 257 15.64 -17.98 37.71
C PRO A 257 15.15 -19.18 38.52
N LEU A 258 15.77 -20.35 38.35
CA LEU A 258 15.38 -21.55 39.10
C LEU A 258 15.76 -21.44 40.57
N SER A 259 16.90 -20.80 40.82
CA SER A 259 17.42 -20.50 42.14
C SER A 259 18.37 -19.32 42.05
N GLU A 260 18.29 -18.41 43.02
CA GLU A 260 19.39 -17.50 43.35
C GLU A 260 20.13 -18.12 44.53
N THR A 261 21.39 -18.50 44.33
CA THR A 261 22.26 -18.89 45.43
C THR A 261 23.24 -17.75 45.71
N THR A 262 23.27 -17.29 46.95
CA THR A 262 24.23 -16.28 47.41
C THR A 262 25.42 -17.03 48.02
N SER A 263 26.56 -16.93 47.35
CA SER A 263 27.83 -17.46 47.84
C SER A 263 28.27 -16.70 49.12
N PRO A 264 29.09 -17.30 50.01
CA PRO A 264 29.55 -16.65 51.24
C PRO A 264 30.29 -15.32 51.05
N ASP A 265 30.80 -15.06 49.84
CA ASP A 265 31.44 -13.81 49.43
C ASP A 265 30.45 -12.72 48.98
N GLY A 266 29.14 -13.01 49.00
CA GLY A 266 28.07 -12.11 48.57
C GLY A 266 27.74 -12.17 47.07
N THR A 267 28.41 -13.00 46.28
CA THR A 267 28.08 -13.14 44.85
C THR A 267 26.82 -13.96 44.64
N LYS A 268 25.88 -13.44 43.83
CA LYS A 268 24.66 -14.14 43.44
C LYS A 268 24.92 -14.94 42.16
N LYS A 269 24.69 -16.26 42.22
CA LYS A 269 24.70 -17.13 41.05
C LYS A 269 23.26 -17.52 40.72
N THR A 270 22.81 -17.13 39.54
CA THR A 270 21.49 -17.47 39.00
C THR A 270 21.61 -18.68 38.11
N GLU A 271 20.96 -19.78 38.49
CA GLU A 271 20.90 -20.99 37.67
C GLU A 271 19.65 -20.96 36.79
N TYR A 272 19.85 -21.10 35.48
CA TYR A 272 18.77 -21.14 34.49
C TYR A 272 18.61 -22.58 33.99
N SER A 273 17.37 -23.09 33.99
CA SER A 273 17.07 -24.42 33.44
C SER A 273 17.23 -24.42 31.92
N SER A 274 18.01 -25.36 31.40
CA SER A 274 18.34 -25.49 29.98
C SER A 274 17.38 -26.37 29.18
N THR A 275 16.32 -26.92 29.78
CA THR A 275 15.36 -27.80 29.08
C THR A 275 14.17 -27.03 28.52
N LEU A 276 14.45 -26.24 27.49
CA LEU A 276 13.49 -25.40 26.78
C LEU A 276 12.35 -26.21 26.16
N THR A 277 12.60 -27.46 25.76
CA THR A 277 11.61 -28.33 25.07
C THR A 277 10.53 -28.91 25.97
N SER A 278 10.85 -29.32 27.21
CA SER A 278 9.84 -29.84 28.14
C SER A 278 8.96 -28.71 28.70
N GLN A 279 9.55 -27.55 28.96
CA GLN A 279 8.80 -26.36 29.40
C GLN A 279 7.87 -25.82 28.32
N LEU A 280 8.27 -25.91 27.03
CA LEU A 280 7.41 -25.51 25.91
C LEU A 280 6.13 -26.36 25.85
N GLY A 281 6.24 -27.68 26.08
CA GLY A 281 5.11 -28.60 26.06
C GLY A 281 4.07 -28.31 27.14
N GLU A 282 4.53 -28.11 28.39
CA GLU A 282 3.64 -27.68 29.48
C GLU A 282 3.08 -26.28 29.26
N GLY A 283 3.89 -25.36 28.71
CA GLY A 283 3.47 -24.00 28.40
C GLY A 283 2.38 -23.94 27.35
N ILE A 284 2.48 -24.75 26.30
CA ILE A 284 1.45 -24.89 25.27
C ILE A 284 0.16 -25.45 25.88
N ASN A 285 0.23 -26.51 26.69
CA ASN A 285 -0.97 -27.06 27.34
C ASN A 285 -1.65 -26.04 28.27
N LYS A 286 -0.89 -25.33 29.11
CA LYS A 286 -1.43 -24.26 29.97
C LYS A 286 -1.99 -23.08 29.17
N ALA A 287 -1.36 -22.72 28.05
CA ALA A 287 -1.84 -21.66 27.17
C ALA A 287 -3.14 -22.07 26.46
N VAL A 288 -3.24 -23.31 25.97
CA VAL A 288 -4.49 -23.87 25.40
C VAL A 288 -5.59 -23.89 26.46
N GLU A 289 -5.27 -24.28 27.70
CA GLU A 289 -6.23 -24.30 28.79
C GLU A 289 -6.70 -22.89 29.18
N LYS A 290 -5.79 -21.93 29.35
CA LYS A 290 -6.14 -20.52 29.63
C LYS A 290 -6.91 -19.87 28.49
N ILE A 291 -6.50 -20.07 27.23
CA ILE A 291 -7.18 -19.51 26.06
C ILE A 291 -8.55 -20.16 25.90
N GLY A 292 -8.65 -21.48 26.10
CA GLY A 292 -9.91 -22.22 26.09
C GLY A 292 -10.89 -21.74 27.17
N GLN A 293 -10.41 -21.57 28.41
CA GLN A 293 -11.18 -21.00 29.51
C GLN A 293 -11.59 -19.55 29.21
N GLY A 294 -10.68 -18.71 28.72
CA GLY A 294 -10.97 -17.32 28.36
C GLY A 294 -12.04 -17.19 27.26
N LEU A 295 -11.95 -18.01 26.21
CA LEU A 295 -12.97 -18.10 25.16
C LEU A 295 -14.30 -18.59 25.70
N PHE A 296 -14.29 -19.59 26.59
CA PHE A 296 -15.49 -20.09 27.25
C PHE A 296 -16.19 -19.00 28.08
N TYR A 297 -15.42 -18.24 28.89
CA TYR A 297 -15.95 -17.11 29.63
C TYR A 297 -16.45 -15.99 28.71
N ALA A 298 -15.75 -15.68 27.62
CA ALA A 298 -16.18 -14.69 26.66
C ALA A 298 -17.51 -15.08 25.98
N VAL A 299 -17.70 -16.36 25.64
CA VAL A 299 -18.95 -16.88 25.08
C VAL A 299 -20.08 -16.81 26.11
N ILE A 300 -19.82 -17.13 27.38
CA ILE A 300 -20.81 -17.00 28.46
C ILE A 300 -21.22 -15.53 28.63
N ILE A 301 -20.25 -14.62 28.74
CA ILE A 301 -20.51 -13.18 28.91
C ILE A 301 -21.29 -12.63 27.71
N PHE A 302 -20.89 -12.99 26.49
CA PHE A 302 -21.60 -12.57 25.29
C PHE A 302 -23.04 -13.12 25.26
N SER A 303 -23.25 -14.38 25.65
CA SER A 303 -24.57 -14.99 25.74
C SER A 303 -25.46 -14.30 26.79
N LEU A 304 -24.88 -13.89 27.93
CA LEU A 304 -25.59 -13.11 28.95
C LEU A 304 -25.93 -11.71 28.46
N LEU A 305 -25.03 -11.04 27.73
CA LEU A 305 -25.26 -9.71 27.16
C LEU A 305 -26.31 -9.71 26.05
N VAL A 306 -26.25 -10.69 25.14
CA VAL A 306 -27.27 -10.84 24.08
C VAL A 306 -28.60 -11.26 24.69
N GLY A 307 -28.61 -12.22 25.62
CA GLY A 307 -29.82 -12.68 26.31
C GLY A 307 -30.50 -11.55 27.09
N SER A 308 -29.74 -10.74 27.81
CA SER A 308 -30.27 -9.56 28.53
C SER A 308 -30.77 -8.48 27.57
N GLY A 309 -30.05 -8.20 26.48
CA GLY A 309 -30.50 -7.26 25.44
C GLY A 309 -31.82 -7.68 24.78
N VAL A 310 -31.95 -8.96 24.42
CA VAL A 310 -33.19 -9.53 23.85
C VAL A 310 -34.32 -9.49 24.87
N GLY A 311 -34.07 -9.89 26.12
CA GLY A 311 -35.06 -9.83 27.19
C GLY A 311 -35.55 -8.40 27.46
N MET A 312 -34.65 -7.43 27.50
CA MET A 312 -34.98 -6.01 27.70
C MET A 312 -35.79 -5.44 26.53
N PHE A 313 -35.50 -5.86 25.30
CA PHE A 313 -36.27 -5.50 24.11
C PHE A 313 -37.73 -6.00 24.18
N TYR A 314 -37.93 -7.27 24.55
CA TYR A 314 -39.29 -7.82 24.71
C TYR A 314 -40.05 -7.18 25.88
N PHE A 315 -39.37 -6.92 26.99
CA PHE A 315 -39.95 -6.22 28.14
C PHE A 315 -40.44 -4.81 27.77
N TRP A 316 -39.61 -4.02 27.08
CA TRP A 316 -39.99 -2.69 26.59
C TRP A 316 -41.16 -2.72 25.60
N ARG A 317 -41.18 -3.73 24.72
CA ARG A 317 -42.28 -3.89 23.76
C ARG A 317 -43.59 -4.25 24.46
N GLY A 318 -43.54 -5.07 25.51
CA GLY A 318 -44.69 -5.39 26.36
C GLY A 318 -45.26 -4.18 27.10
N LEU A 319 -44.39 -3.33 27.67
CA LEU A 319 -44.83 -2.09 28.34
C LEU A 319 -45.55 -1.12 27.40
N LYS A 320 -45.05 -0.96 26.16
CA LYS A 320 -45.74 -0.14 25.13
C LYS A 320 -47.12 -0.69 24.78
N TYR A 321 -47.29 -2.01 24.77
CA TYR A 321 -48.57 -2.63 24.45
C TYR A 321 -49.63 -2.35 25.52
N ASN A 322 -49.27 -2.42 26.81
CA ASN A 322 -50.21 -2.18 27.91
C ASN A 322 -50.63 -0.69 28.02
N ASN A 323 -49.72 0.26 27.80
CA ASN A 323 -50.07 1.69 27.80
C ASN A 323 -51.02 2.09 26.66
N SER A 324 -51.09 1.31 25.58
CA SER A 324 -52.01 1.58 24.47
C SER A 324 -53.46 1.16 24.77
N LYS A 325 -53.69 0.23 25.71
CA LYS A 325 -55.03 -0.24 26.07
C LYS A 325 -55.73 0.64 27.09
N THR A 326 -55.00 1.36 27.93
CA THR A 326 -55.58 2.22 28.98
C THR A 326 -56.17 3.53 28.43
N HIS A 327 -55.85 3.92 27.20
CA HIS A 327 -56.38 5.15 26.58
C HIS A 327 -57.66 4.97 25.75
N ASN A 328 -58.15 3.74 25.54
CA ASN A 328 -59.38 3.49 24.74
C ASN A 328 -60.66 3.29 25.57
N HIS A 329 -60.64 3.58 26.87
CA HIS A 329 -61.81 3.51 27.75
C HIS A 329 -62.13 4.83 28.47
N SER A 330 -61.65 5.95 27.93
CA SER A 330 -62.08 7.30 28.31
C SER A 330 -62.85 7.96 27.18
#